data_AF-A0A842WSC2-F1
#
_entry.id   AF-A0A842WSC2-F1
#
_cell.length_a   1.000
_cell.length_b   1.000
_cell.length_c   1.000
_cell.angle_alpha   90.00
_cell.angle_beta   90.00
_cell.angle_gamma   90.00
#
_symmetry.space_group_name_H-M   'P 1'
#
loop_
_entity.id
_entity.type
_entity.pdbx_description
1 polymer ?
#
loop_
_entity_poly.entity_id
_entity_poly.type
_entity_poly.pdbx_seq_one_letter_code
_entity_poly.pdbx_strand_id
1 'polypeptide(L)'
;MPKKYKYYYESSVDIAEVEQNWGIKNAVELLRKLQQGNKDIDLVDTATWNTDQRNEVYYQTITLAVTRHIKTRRIFGSARRSGVYFGSEVPALFVLDDDDKIQDVYPHEKDGTVITIWDYLQSLET
;
A
#
# COMPACT_ATOMS: atom_id res chain seq x y z
N MET A 1 -15.38 8.50 10.48
CA MET A 1 -15.92 7.74 9.33
C MET A 1 -15.24 6.39 9.31
N PRO A 2 -15.98 5.28 9.12
CA PRO A 2 -15.36 4.00 8.85
C PRO A 2 -14.47 4.14 7.62
N LYS A 3 -13.33 3.43 7.63
CA LYS A 3 -12.38 3.38 6.52
C LYS A 3 -12.30 1.93 6.09
N LYS A 4 -12.40 1.69 4.78
CA LYS A 4 -12.08 0.39 4.20
C LYS A 4 -10.62 0.36 3.80
N TYR A 5 -10.05 -0.83 3.77
CA TYR A 5 -8.65 -1.04 3.42
C TYR A 5 -8.50 -2.10 2.36
N LYS A 6 -7.65 -1.86 1.37
CA LYS A 6 -7.17 -2.89 0.43
C LYS A 6 -5.67 -3.04 0.56
N TYR A 7 -5.22 -4.22 0.98
CA TYR A 7 -3.81 -4.54 1.12
C TYR A 7 -3.38 -5.46 -0.03
N TYR A 8 -2.56 -4.93 -0.92
CA TYR A 8 -1.99 -5.64 -2.07
C TYR A 8 -0.62 -6.19 -1.71
N TYR A 9 -0.43 -7.49 -1.91
CA TYR A 9 0.82 -8.19 -1.64
C TYR A 9 1.00 -9.32 -2.64
N GLU A 10 2.20 -9.89 -2.71
CA GLU A 10 2.48 -11.07 -3.51
C GLU A 10 2.98 -12.18 -2.60
N SER A 11 2.23 -13.28 -2.48
CA SER A 11 2.57 -14.38 -1.57
C SER A 11 3.77 -15.20 -2.03
N SER A 12 4.12 -15.14 -3.32
CA SER A 12 5.20 -15.90 -3.95
C SER A 12 6.57 -15.21 -3.93
N VAL A 13 6.66 -13.99 -3.39
CA VAL A 13 7.88 -13.16 -3.46
C VAL A 13 8.30 -12.70 -2.07
N ASP A 14 9.59 -12.74 -1.81
CA ASP A 14 10.17 -12.15 -0.60
C ASP A 14 10.10 -10.63 -0.65
N ILE A 15 9.65 -10.04 0.45
CA ILE A 15 9.57 -8.58 0.59
C ILE A 15 10.98 -8.00 0.62
N ALA A 16 11.23 -6.96 -0.17
CA ALA A 16 12.54 -6.33 -0.24
C ALA A 16 12.95 -5.69 1.09
N GLU A 17 14.23 -5.77 1.45
CA GLU A 17 14.81 -5.08 2.61
C GLU A 17 15.12 -3.61 2.28
N VAL A 18 14.07 -2.79 2.24
CA VAL A 18 14.11 -1.38 1.85
C VAL A 18 13.31 -0.53 2.84
N GLU A 19 13.62 0.77 2.92
CA GLU A 19 13.00 1.71 3.87
C GLU A 19 11.46 1.67 3.83
N GLN A 20 10.87 1.64 2.63
CA GLN A 20 9.41 1.60 2.47
C GLN A 20 8.72 0.34 3.04
N ASN A 21 9.47 -0.72 3.32
CA ASN A 21 8.98 -1.96 3.91
C ASN A 21 9.29 -2.07 5.42
N TRP A 22 9.79 -1.00 6.04
CA TRP A 22 10.06 -1.03 7.48
C TRP A 22 8.79 -1.38 8.27
N GLY A 23 8.92 -2.29 9.24
CA GLY A 23 7.82 -2.77 10.07
C GLY A 23 6.79 -3.66 9.38
N ILE A 24 7.01 -4.08 8.12
CA ILE A 24 5.98 -4.78 7.32
C ILE A 24 5.43 -6.05 7.97
N LYS A 25 6.27 -6.84 8.66
CA LYS A 25 5.81 -8.06 9.38
C LYS A 25 4.78 -7.70 10.46
N ASN A 26 5.08 -6.69 11.28
CA ASN A 26 4.17 -6.19 12.31
C ASN A 26 2.90 -5.60 11.69
N ALA A 27 3.04 -4.90 10.56
CA ALA A 27 1.94 -4.33 9.81
C ALA A 27 0.96 -5.42 9.33
N VAL A 28 1.46 -6.51 8.76
CA VAL A 28 0.66 -7.66 8.32
C VAL A 28 -0.04 -8.34 9.50
N GLU A 29 0.64 -8.54 10.62
CA GLU A 29 0.03 -9.08 11.83
C GLU A 29 -1.11 -8.20 12.34
N LEU A 30 -0.91 -6.89 12.36
CA LEU A 30 -1.94 -5.93 12.77
C LEU A 30 -3.12 -5.91 11.80
N LEU A 31 -2.88 -5.89 10.48
CA LEU A 31 -3.96 -5.98 9.48
C LEU A 31 -4.81 -7.23 9.67
N ARG A 32 -4.19 -8.39 9.93
CA ARG A 32 -4.92 -9.64 10.22
C ARG A 32 -5.76 -9.56 11.50
N LYS A 33 -5.22 -8.97 12.58
CA LYS A 33 -5.97 -8.74 13.82
C LYS A 33 -7.16 -7.80 13.59
N LEU A 34 -6.96 -6.73 12.83
CA LEU A 34 -8.01 -5.77 12.49
C LEU A 34 -9.11 -6.40 11.63
N GLN A 35 -8.73 -7.27 10.68
CA GLN A 35 -9.68 -8.01 9.84
C GLN A 35 -10.57 -8.94 10.68
N GLN A 36 -10.00 -9.61 11.69
CA GLN A 36 -10.75 -10.44 12.64
C GLN A 36 -11.70 -9.63 13.54
N GLY A 37 -11.39 -8.34 13.76
CA GLY A 37 -12.19 -7.41 14.55
C GLY A 37 -13.32 -6.70 13.79
N ASN A 38 -13.77 -7.25 12.64
CA ASN A 38 -14.79 -6.66 11.77
C ASN A 38 -14.43 -5.30 11.13
N LYS A 39 -13.14 -4.97 10.98
CA LYS A 39 -12.77 -3.88 10.04
C LYS A 39 -12.83 -4.40 8.61
N ASP A 40 -13.31 -3.56 7.70
CA ASP A 40 -13.38 -3.84 6.28
C ASP A 40 -11.97 -3.79 5.67
N ILE A 41 -11.29 -4.95 5.70
CA ILE A 41 -9.94 -5.15 5.19
C ILE A 41 -9.96 -6.29 4.17
N ASP A 42 -9.66 -5.93 2.93
CA ASP A 42 -9.51 -6.85 1.82
C ASP A 42 -8.02 -7.12 1.57
N LEU A 43 -7.64 -8.40 1.58
CA LEU A 43 -6.26 -8.85 1.36
C LEU A 43 -6.16 -9.41 -0.07
N VAL A 44 -5.47 -8.68 -0.95
CA VAL A 44 -5.39 -8.99 -2.37
C VAL A 44 -4.01 -9.55 -2.69
N ASP A 45 -3.94 -10.86 -2.95
CA ASP A 45 -2.73 -11.51 -3.44
C ASP A 45 -2.58 -11.30 -4.96
N THR A 46 -1.46 -10.72 -5.37
CA THR A 46 -1.15 -10.36 -6.75
C THR A 46 -0.23 -11.37 -7.45
N ALA A 47 0.06 -12.52 -6.83
CA ALA A 47 0.93 -13.56 -7.40
C ALA A 47 0.50 -14.06 -8.80
N THR A 48 -0.80 -14.01 -9.11
CA THR A 48 -1.34 -14.43 -10.41
C THR A 48 -1.56 -13.27 -11.38
N TRP A 49 -1.27 -12.03 -10.95
CA TRP A 49 -1.51 -10.86 -11.77
C TRP A 49 -0.43 -10.70 -12.83
N ASN A 50 -0.86 -10.35 -14.03
CA ASN A 50 0.05 -9.88 -15.05
C ASN A 50 0.41 -8.40 -14.83
N THR A 51 1.40 -7.92 -15.59
CA THR A 51 1.88 -6.55 -15.55
C THR A 51 0.78 -5.50 -15.77
N ASP A 52 -0.19 -5.77 -16.66
CA ASP A 52 -1.24 -4.80 -16.99
C ASP A 52 -2.23 -4.63 -15.84
N GLN A 53 -2.65 -5.73 -15.21
CA GLN A 53 -3.51 -5.71 -14.01
C GLN A 53 -2.85 -4.96 -12.87
N ARG A 54 -1.55 -5.22 -12.63
CA ARG A 54 -0.76 -4.52 -11.61
C ARG A 54 -0.65 -3.02 -11.90
N ASN A 55 -0.36 -2.67 -13.15
CA ASN A 55 -0.24 -1.29 -13.59
C ASN A 55 -1.57 -0.54 -13.48
N GLU A 56 -2.68 -1.15 -13.87
CA GLU A 56 -4.02 -0.56 -13.79
C GLU A 56 -4.33 -0.10 -12.35
N VAL A 57 -4.10 -0.97 -11.38
CA VAL A 57 -4.33 -0.64 -9.95
C VAL A 57 -3.32 0.39 -9.45
N TYR A 58 -2.04 0.25 -9.80
CA TYR A 58 -1.03 1.22 -9.45
C TYR A 58 -1.35 2.63 -9.98
N TYR A 59 -1.87 2.74 -11.22
CA TYR A 59 -2.18 4.03 -11.83
C TYR A 59 -3.33 4.78 -11.14
N GLN A 60 -4.20 4.10 -10.41
CA GLN A 60 -5.22 4.73 -9.58
C GLN A 60 -4.59 5.63 -8.49
N THR A 61 -3.35 5.32 -8.07
CA THR A 61 -2.63 6.12 -7.07
C THR A 61 -2.11 7.46 -7.62
N ILE A 62 -2.04 7.66 -8.94
CA ILE A 62 -1.45 8.87 -9.54
C ILE A 62 -2.27 10.11 -9.21
N THR A 63 -3.60 10.05 -9.38
CA THR A 63 -4.49 11.18 -9.09
C THR A 63 -4.41 11.57 -7.61
N LEU A 64 -4.33 10.57 -6.73
CA LEU A 64 -4.12 10.78 -5.30
C LEU A 64 -2.75 11.43 -5.02
N ALA A 65 -1.68 10.94 -5.65
CA ALA A 65 -0.33 11.45 -5.47
C ALA A 65 -0.23 12.96 -5.75
N VAL A 66 -0.87 13.41 -6.84
CA VAL A 66 -0.93 14.83 -7.20
C VAL A 66 -1.72 15.63 -6.17
N THR A 67 -2.91 15.18 -5.80
CA THR A 67 -3.82 15.92 -4.89
C THR A 67 -3.34 15.97 -3.45
N ARG A 68 -2.63 14.94 -2.98
CA ARG A 68 -2.09 14.85 -1.61
C ARG A 68 -0.64 15.35 -1.50
N HIS A 69 -0.02 15.73 -2.62
CA HIS A 69 1.41 16.07 -2.70
C HIS A 69 2.34 14.96 -2.14
N ILE A 70 2.00 13.70 -2.40
CA ILE A 70 2.80 12.53 -2.02
C ILE A 70 3.47 11.92 -3.25
N LYS A 71 4.58 11.20 -3.06
CA LYS A 71 5.28 10.48 -4.13
C LYS A 71 5.14 8.98 -3.95
N THR A 72 4.48 8.35 -4.90
CA THR A 72 4.34 6.88 -4.98
C THR A 72 5.24 6.27 -6.05
N ARG A 73 5.65 7.06 -7.05
CA ARG A 73 6.42 6.59 -8.22
C ARG A 73 7.75 5.93 -7.88
N ARG A 74 8.53 6.53 -6.98
CA ARG A 74 9.83 6.00 -6.56
C ARG A 74 9.71 4.93 -5.48
N ILE A 75 8.59 4.92 -4.76
CA ILE A 75 8.30 3.92 -3.73
C ILE A 75 7.99 2.57 -4.38
N PHE A 76 7.10 2.57 -5.37
CA PHE A 76 6.69 1.36 -6.08
C PHE A 76 7.48 1.12 -7.38
N GLY A 77 8.54 1.87 -7.62
CA GLY A 77 9.21 1.89 -8.91
C GLY A 77 10.71 2.04 -8.83
N SER A 78 11.36 1.87 -9.97
CA SER A 78 12.77 2.19 -10.17
C SER A 78 12.92 3.57 -10.84
N ALA A 79 14.17 4.01 -11.01
CA ALA A 79 14.47 5.21 -11.79
C ALA A 79 13.91 5.16 -13.24
N ARG A 80 13.78 3.97 -13.82
CA ARG A 80 13.39 3.77 -15.23
C ARG A 80 11.96 3.25 -15.42
N ARG A 81 11.39 2.56 -14.42
CA ARG A 81 10.07 1.89 -14.52
C ARG A 81 9.23 2.21 -13.28
N SER A 82 8.09 2.87 -13.47
CA SER A 82 7.10 3.11 -12.41
C SER A 82 6.31 1.84 -12.10
N GLY A 83 5.91 1.65 -10.84
CA GLY A 83 4.96 0.61 -10.45
C GLY A 83 5.48 -0.83 -10.49
N VAL A 84 6.73 -1.07 -10.92
CA VAL A 84 7.28 -2.43 -11.09
C VAL A 84 7.30 -3.25 -9.80
N TYR A 85 7.38 -2.59 -8.63
CA TYR A 85 7.40 -3.23 -7.31
C TYR A 85 6.04 -3.20 -6.60
N PHE A 86 5.01 -2.61 -7.21
CA PHE A 86 3.70 -2.42 -6.58
C PHE A 86 3.05 -3.76 -6.27
N GLY A 87 2.71 -3.98 -5.00
CA GLY A 87 2.01 -5.19 -4.57
C GLY A 87 2.85 -6.46 -4.69
N SER A 88 4.16 -6.34 -4.98
CA SER A 88 5.11 -7.46 -5.05
C SER A 88 6.20 -7.31 -3.99
N GLU A 89 7.43 -6.92 -4.37
CA GLU A 89 8.52 -6.65 -3.45
C GLU A 89 8.21 -5.50 -2.49
N VAL A 90 7.27 -4.61 -2.86
CA VAL A 90 6.75 -3.54 -2.01
C VAL A 90 5.22 -3.67 -1.94
N PRO A 91 4.68 -4.24 -0.85
CA PRO A 91 3.25 -4.28 -0.61
C PRO A 91 2.63 -2.88 -0.56
N ALA A 92 1.34 -2.77 -0.85
CA ALA A 92 0.62 -1.50 -0.83
C ALA A 92 -0.65 -1.59 0.00
N LEU A 93 -0.94 -0.56 0.78
CA LEU A 93 -2.19 -0.39 1.53
C LEU A 93 -2.95 0.80 0.98
N PHE A 94 -4.13 0.58 0.44
CA PHE A 94 -5.06 1.66 0.10
C PHE A 94 -5.99 1.91 1.27
N VAL A 95 -6.20 3.18 1.57
CA VAL A 95 -7.23 3.65 2.50
C VAL A 95 -8.38 4.20 1.67
N LEU A 96 -9.56 3.62 1.82
CA LEU A 96 -10.74 3.97 1.04
C LEU A 96 -11.82 4.58 1.92
N ASP A 97 -12.66 5.42 1.33
CA ASP A 97 -13.93 5.82 1.92
C ASP A 97 -15.04 4.77 1.64
N ASP A 98 -16.26 5.08 2.06
CA ASP A 98 -17.41 4.18 1.91
C ASP A 98 -17.80 3.96 0.43
N ASP A 99 -17.45 4.90 -0.46
CA ASP A 99 -17.68 4.85 -1.91
C ASP A 99 -16.51 4.19 -2.67
N ASP A 100 -15.61 3.50 -1.96
CA ASP A 100 -14.41 2.84 -2.47
C ASP A 100 -13.41 3.78 -3.18
N LYS A 101 -13.48 5.08 -2.91
CA LYS A 101 -12.53 6.06 -3.44
C LYS A 101 -11.28 6.09 -2.58
N ILE A 102 -10.13 6.05 -3.24
CA ILE A 102 -8.82 6.09 -2.57
C ILE A 102 -8.61 7.46 -1.91
N GLN A 103 -8.51 7.43 -0.58
CA GLN A 103 -8.26 8.58 0.27
C GLN A 103 -6.79 8.73 0.63
N ASP A 104 -6.06 7.61 0.70
CA ASP A 104 -4.62 7.54 0.94
C ASP A 104 -4.01 6.23 0.42
N VAL A 105 -2.69 6.19 0.26
CA VAL A 105 -1.92 5.01 -0.15
C VAL A 105 -0.61 4.91 0.61
N TYR A 106 -0.27 3.74 1.13
CA TYR A 106 0.99 3.48 1.82
C TYR A 106 1.71 2.27 1.19
N PRO A 107 3.06 2.20 1.24
CA PRO A 107 3.94 3.29 1.62
C PRO A 107 3.90 4.46 0.62
N HIS A 108 4.23 5.65 1.07
CA HIS A 108 4.44 6.81 0.20
C HIS A 108 5.56 7.70 0.76
N GLU A 109 6.16 8.55 -0.07
CA GLU A 109 7.05 9.61 0.40
C GLU A 109 6.28 10.94 0.48
N LYS A 110 6.41 11.65 1.59
CA LYS A 110 5.88 12.99 1.79
C LYS A 110 6.94 13.88 2.42
N ASP A 111 7.18 15.04 1.83
CA ASP A 111 8.16 16.02 2.30
C ASP A 111 9.57 15.45 2.53
N GLY A 112 9.95 14.43 1.76
CA GLY A 112 11.26 13.75 1.84
C GLY A 112 11.33 12.59 2.84
N THR A 113 10.23 12.32 3.55
CA THR A 113 10.14 11.21 4.52
C THR A 113 9.28 10.10 3.94
N VAL A 114 9.74 8.85 4.06
CA VAL A 114 8.93 7.68 3.75
C VAL A 114 7.99 7.40 4.91
N ILE A 115 6.69 7.36 4.63
CA ILE A 115 5.66 6.92 5.57
C ILE A 115 5.26 5.51 5.18
N THR A 116 5.60 4.55 6.03
CA THR A 116 5.36 3.12 5.77
C THR A 116 3.92 2.72 6.11
N ILE A 117 3.55 1.51 5.68
CA ILE A 117 2.28 0.89 6.10
C ILE A 117 2.24 0.77 7.63
N TRP A 118 3.38 0.41 8.24
CA TRP A 118 3.46 0.24 9.69
C TRP A 118 3.28 1.57 10.42
N ASP A 119 3.96 2.65 10.00
CA ASP A 119 3.80 3.98 10.60
C ASP A 119 2.34 4.44 10.61
N TYR A 120 1.65 4.25 9.47
CA TYR A 120 0.24 4.59 9.35
C TYR A 120 -0.61 3.77 10.31
N LEU A 121 -0.44 2.44 10.36
CA LEU A 121 -1.25 1.59 11.22
C LEU A 121 -1.02 1.86 12.71
N GLN A 122 0.22 2.16 13.12
CA GLN A 122 0.50 2.57 14.50
C GLN A 122 -0.22 3.87 14.87
N SER A 123 -0.31 4.83 13.94
CA SER A 123 -1.04 6.08 14.17
C SER A 123 -2.54 5.89 14.40
N LEU A 124 -3.11 4.72 14.04
CA LEU A 124 -4.52 4.40 14.28
C LEU A 124 -4.78 3.84 15.68
N GLU A 125 -3.74 3.41 16.40
CA GLU A 125 -3.85 2.90 17.77
C GLU A 125 -3.73 4.00 18.84
N THR A 126 -3.46 5.24 18.41
CA THR A 126 -3.29 6.41 19.28
C THR A 126 -4.52 7.31 19.24
#